data_AF-A0A5J5H281-F1
#
_entry.id   AF-A0A5J5H281-F1
#
_cell.length_a   1.000
_cell.length_b   1.000
_cell.length_c   1.000
_cell.angle_alpha   90.00
_cell.angle_beta   90.00
_cell.angle_gamma   90.00
#
_symmetry.space_group_name_H-M   'P 1'
#
loop_
_entity.id
_entity.type
_entity.pdbx_description
1 polymer ?
#
loop_
_entity_poly.entity_id
_entity_poly.type
_entity_poly.pdbx_seq_one_letter_code
_entity_poly.pdbx_strand_id
1 'polypeptide(L)'
;MFQSLHLIKPSFSNTKRIHDQALIFFLNTFPEKIEEMNYKAKKRARELLLNTSDFDLVRVLRLAFARNRNKLETQLKDYLSSSNLQEYEIEQLYTFDEKNQ
;
A
#
# COMPACT_ATOMS: atom_id res chain seq x y z
N MET A 1 12.53 -4.86 5.19
CA MET A 1 11.50 -4.93 4.12
C MET A 1 10.49 -3.80 4.33
N PHE A 2 10.15 -3.04 3.28
CA PHE A 2 9.36 -1.78 3.31
C PHE A 2 10.01 -0.56 4.00
N GLN A 3 11.34 -0.52 4.16
CA GLN A 3 12.00 0.60 4.86
C GLN A 3 11.86 1.94 4.11
N SER A 4 11.82 1.89 2.78
CA SER A 4 11.73 3.07 1.90
C SER A 4 10.36 3.25 1.22
N LEU A 5 9.45 2.29 1.37
CA LEU A 5 8.11 2.37 0.74
C LEU A 5 7.11 2.94 1.74
N HIS A 6 6.39 3.97 1.32
CA HIS A 6 5.24 4.54 2.02
C HIS A 6 4.04 4.58 1.08
N LEU A 7 2.88 4.16 1.58
CA LEU A 7 1.61 4.22 0.86
C LEU A 7 0.70 5.15 1.65
N ILE A 8 0.82 6.44 1.36
CA ILE A 8 0.17 7.51 2.10
C ILE A 8 -1.20 7.77 1.48
N LYS A 9 -2.24 7.65 2.29
CA LYS A 9 -3.55 8.23 2.00
C LYS A 9 -3.58 9.64 2.58
N PRO A 10 -3.72 10.70 1.77
CA PRO A 10 -3.66 12.07 2.26
C PRO A 10 -4.92 12.44 3.04
N SER A 11 -4.74 13.28 4.06
CA SER A 11 -5.74 13.72 5.04
C SER A 11 -7.02 14.27 4.40
N PHE A 12 -6.91 15.05 3.32
CA PHE A 12 -8.08 15.60 2.63
C PHE A 12 -9.00 14.50 2.09
N SER A 13 -8.46 13.36 1.65
CA SER A 13 -9.24 12.24 1.08
C SER A 13 -10.14 11.50 2.09
N ASN A 14 -10.06 11.86 3.37
CA ASN A 14 -10.93 11.31 4.42
C ASN A 14 -12.34 11.93 4.39
N THR A 15 -12.52 13.07 3.73
CA THR A 15 -13.84 13.70 3.55
C THR A 15 -14.46 13.34 2.20
N LYS A 16 -15.78 13.14 2.15
CA LYS A 16 -16.50 12.80 0.90
C LYS A 16 -16.76 14.00 -0.01
N ARG A 17 -16.77 15.20 0.55
CA ARG A 17 -17.18 16.42 -0.14
C ARG A 17 -15.96 17.11 -0.76
N ILE A 18 -15.95 17.26 -2.09
CA ILE A 18 -14.84 17.85 -2.84
C ILE A 18 -14.43 19.24 -2.31
N HIS A 19 -15.40 20.07 -1.91
CA HIS A 19 -15.10 21.39 -1.33
C HIS A 19 -14.38 21.32 0.01
N ASP A 20 -14.72 20.35 0.86
CA ASP A 20 -14.05 20.14 2.14
C ASP A 20 -12.64 19.58 1.90
N GLN A 21 -12.47 18.68 0.93
CA GLN A 21 -11.15 18.19 0.50
C GLN A 21 -10.25 19.33 0.02
N ALA A 22 -10.77 20.20 -0.84
CA ALA A 22 -10.05 21.37 -1.35
C ALA A 22 -9.66 22.34 -0.23
N LEU A 23 -10.56 22.57 0.73
CA LEU A 23 -10.30 23.41 1.89
C LEU A 23 -9.19 22.83 2.78
N ILE A 24 -9.24 21.52 3.06
CA ILE A 24 -8.20 20.83 3.85
C ILE A 24 -6.86 20.89 3.11
N PHE A 25 -6.84 20.60 1.81
CA PHE A 25 -5.64 20.68 0.99
C PHE A 25 -5.03 22.09 1.02
N PHE A 26 -5.87 23.11 0.83
CA PHE A 26 -5.45 24.51 0.84
C PHE A 26 -4.87 24.91 2.20
N LEU A 27 -5.55 24.58 3.30
CA LEU A 27 -5.11 24.93 4.65
C LEU A 27 -3.90 24.12 5.13
N ASN A 28 -3.68 22.92 4.63
CA ASN A 28 -2.44 22.17 4.88
C ASN A 28 -1.24 22.79 4.15
N THR A 29 -1.48 23.49 3.04
CA THR A 29 -0.44 24.18 2.26
C THR A 29 -0.19 25.59 2.79
N PHE A 30 -1.24 26.29 3.22
CA PHE A 30 -1.24 27.69 3.69
C PHE A 30 -2.01 27.82 5.02
N PRO A 31 -1.45 27.35 6.14
CA PRO A 31 -2.15 27.29 7.43
C PRO A 31 -2.54 28.67 7.98
N GLU A 32 -1.76 29.72 7.68
CA GLU A 32 -2.02 31.09 8.11
C GLU A 32 -3.34 31.66 7.59
N LYS A 33 -3.83 31.14 6.46
CA LYS A 33 -5.08 31.57 5.83
C LYS A 33 -6.32 31.26 6.66
N ILE A 34 -6.20 30.39 7.67
CA ILE A 34 -7.31 30.13 8.59
C ILE A 34 -7.64 31.34 9.47
N GLU A 35 -6.68 32.23 9.73
CA GLU A 35 -6.87 33.41 10.57
C GLU A 35 -7.60 34.54 9.83
N GLU A 36 -7.50 34.57 8.50
CA GLU A 36 -8.21 35.51 7.61
C GLU A 36 -9.71 35.14 7.43
N MET A 37 -10.12 33.96 7.87
CA MET A 37 -11.50 33.48 7.74
C MET A 37 -12.44 34.08 8.79
N ASN A 38 -13.70 34.27 8.39
CA ASN A 38 -14.75 34.63 9.35
C ASN A 38 -14.96 33.56 10.43
N TYR A 39 -15.52 33.94 11.57
CA TYR A 39 -15.65 33.07 12.75
C TYR A 39 -16.30 31.70 12.44
N LYS A 40 -17.39 31.68 11.66
CA LYS A 40 -18.13 30.45 11.35
C LYS A 40 -17.34 29.52 10.42
N ALA A 41 -16.72 30.07 9.37
CA ALA A 41 -15.89 29.31 8.45
C ALA A 41 -14.64 28.78 9.15
N LYS A 42 -13.99 29.62 9.97
CA LYS A 42 -12.82 29.27 10.78
C LYS A 42 -13.10 28.12 11.74
N LYS A 43 -14.24 28.16 12.45
CA LYS A 43 -14.67 27.08 13.34
C LYS A 43 -14.81 25.75 12.58
N ARG A 44 -15.54 25.77 11.46
CA ARG A 44 -15.72 24.57 10.61
C ARG A 44 -14.38 24.06 10.05
N ALA A 45 -13.51 24.95 9.60
CA ALA A 45 -12.20 24.59 9.07
C ALA A 45 -11.33 23.89 10.14
N ARG A 46 -11.31 24.41 11.37
CA ARG A 46 -10.62 23.78 12.50
C ARG A 46 -11.19 22.40 12.83
N GLU A 47 -12.51 22.25 12.84
CA GLU A 47 -13.16 20.96 13.04
C GLU A 47 -12.80 19.94 11.92
N LEU A 48 -12.72 20.38 10.66
CA LEU A 48 -12.30 19.52 9.56
C LEU A 48 -10.84 19.07 9.69
N LEU A 49 -9.93 19.99 10.03
CA LEU A 49 -8.51 19.67 10.19
C LEU A 49 -8.25 18.74 11.38
N LEU A 50 -8.94 18.92 12.51
CA LEU A 50 -8.81 18.04 13.69
C LEU A 50 -9.24 16.59 13.40
N ASN A 51 -10.20 16.41 12.51
CA ASN A 51 -10.75 15.09 12.17
C ASN A 51 -10.05 14.43 10.98
N THR A 52 -8.98 15.04 10.44
CA THR A 52 -8.28 14.51 9.28
C THR A 52 -6.79 14.35 9.55
N SER A 53 -6.27 13.17 9.23
CA SER A 53 -4.85 12.87 9.33
C SER A 53 -4.42 12.01 8.15
N ASP A 54 -3.15 12.17 7.76
CA ASP A 54 -2.53 11.29 6.79
C ASP A 54 -2.42 9.89 7.38
N PHE A 55 -2.72 8.88 6.57
CA PHE A 55 -2.66 7.50 7.00
C PHE A 55 -1.66 6.72 6.14
N ASP A 56 -0.63 6.16 6.78
CA ASP A 56 0.33 5.28 6.12
C ASP A 56 -0.12 3.82 6.22
N LEU A 57 -0.56 3.28 5.08
CA LEU A 57 -1.03 1.90 4.95
C LEU A 57 0.09 0.87 5.14
N VAL A 58 1.36 1.28 5.03
CA VAL A 58 2.51 0.36 5.15
C VAL A 58 2.60 -0.28 6.52
N ARG A 59 2.13 0.40 7.57
CA ARG A 59 2.05 -0.20 8.92
C ARG A 59 1.15 -1.44 8.94
N VAL A 60 -0.01 -1.34 8.29
CA VAL A 60 -0.97 -2.45 8.18
C VAL A 60 -0.40 -3.57 7.31
N LEU A 61 0.23 -3.23 6.20
CA LEU A 61 0.87 -4.21 5.31
C LEU A 61 2.00 -4.97 6.00
N ARG A 62 2.84 -4.29 6.80
CA ARG A 62 3.90 -4.94 7.58
C ARG A 62 3.32 -5.95 8.56
N LEU A 63 2.23 -5.60 9.24
CA LEU A 63 1.55 -6.51 10.16
C LEU A 63 0.96 -7.72 9.42
N ALA A 64 0.27 -7.49 8.30
CA ALA A 64 -0.29 -8.54 7.47
C ALA A 64 0.79 -9.48 6.91
N PHE A 65 1.93 -8.93 6.48
CA PHE A 65 3.08 -9.71 6.03
C PHE A 65 3.67 -10.55 7.17
N ALA A 66 3.92 -9.95 8.34
CA ALA A 66 4.44 -10.68 9.49
C ALA A 66 3.54 -11.86 9.88
N ARG A 67 2.22 -11.66 9.86
CA ARG A 67 1.23 -12.72 10.15
C ARG A 67 1.27 -13.86 9.13
N ASN A 68 1.48 -13.55 7.86
CA ASN A 68 1.42 -14.53 6.76
C ASN A 68 2.79 -15.03 6.30
N ARG A 69 3.89 -14.57 6.93
CA ARG A 69 5.26 -14.84 6.50
C ARG A 69 5.54 -16.32 6.29
N ASN A 70 5.21 -17.16 7.27
CA ASN A 70 5.52 -18.58 7.20
C ASN A 70 4.76 -19.28 6.06
N LYS A 71 3.48 -18.92 5.87
CA LYS A 71 2.68 -19.46 4.76
C LYS A 71 3.24 -19.04 3.41
N LEU A 72 3.62 -17.78 3.25
CA LEU A 72 4.24 -17.27 2.04
C LEU A 72 5.58 -17.93 1.76
N GLU A 73 6.38 -18.18 2.80
CA GLU A 73 7.67 -18.87 2.69
C GLU A 73 7.50 -20.33 2.26
N THR A 74 6.52 -21.05 2.84
CA THR A 74 6.20 -22.42 2.42
C THR A 74 5.76 -22.44 0.96
N GLN A 75 4.81 -21.57 0.57
CA GLN A 75 4.36 -21.49 -0.81
C GLN A 75 5.51 -21.20 -1.78
N LEU A 76 6.43 -20.30 -1.41
CA LEU A 76 7.61 -20.00 -2.22
C LEU A 76 8.53 -21.21 -2.36
N LYS A 77 8.78 -21.94 -1.27
CA LYS A 77 9.58 -23.18 -1.30
C LYS A 77 8.92 -24.24 -2.18
N ASP A 78 7.61 -24.40 -2.07
CA ASP A 78 6.85 -25.36 -2.88
C ASP A 78 7.01 -25.03 -4.37
N TYR A 79 6.82 -23.77 -4.78
CA TYR A 79 7.03 -23.32 -6.16
C TYR A 79 8.47 -23.54 -6.65
N LEU A 80 9.47 -23.22 -5.83
CA LEU A 80 10.87 -23.42 -6.22
C LEU A 80 11.23 -24.91 -6.32
N SER A 81 10.65 -25.74 -5.45
CA SER A 81 10.85 -27.19 -5.51
C SER A 81 10.14 -27.84 -6.71
N SER A 82 8.98 -27.32 -7.12
CA SER A 82 8.33 -27.75 -8.35
C SER A 82 9.01 -27.22 -9.61
N SER A 83 9.77 -26.12 -9.51
CA SER A 83 10.62 -25.61 -10.60
C SER A 83 11.78 -26.57 -10.89
N ASN A 84 12.40 -27.14 -9.85
CA ASN A 84 13.44 -28.16 -10.01
C ASN A 84 12.88 -29.46 -10.62
N LEU A 85 11.60 -29.80 -10.36
CA LEU A 85 10.92 -30.92 -11.02
C LEU A 85 10.72 -30.66 -12.53
N GLN A 86 10.52 -29.41 -12.96
CA GLN A 86 10.40 -29.06 -14.38
C GLN A 86 11.72 -29.20 -15.15
N GLU A 87 12.88 -28.87 -14.56
CA GLU A 87 14.17 -29.12 -15.22
C GLU A 87 14.44 -30.62 -15.44
N TYR A 88 14.12 -31.46 -14.45
CA TYR A 88 14.25 -32.92 -14.57
C TYR A 88 13.26 -33.54 -15.57
N GLU A 89 12.04 -33.02 -15.68
CA GLU A 89 11.07 -33.49 -16.68
C GLU A 89 11.46 -33.09 -18.11
N ILE A 90 12.09 -31.92 -18.29
CA ILE A 90 12.60 -31.46 -19.58
C ILE A 90 13.79 -32.32 -20.05
N GLU A 91 14.76 -32.63 -19.18
CA GLU A 91 15.88 -33.54 -19.54
C GLU A 91 15.40 -34.96 -19.90
N GLN A 92 14.37 -35.47 -19.23
CA GLN A 92 13.79 -36.78 -19.55
C GLN A 92 13.06 -36.80 -20.90
N LEU A 93 12.41 -35.70 -21.28
CA LEU A 93 11.76 -35.57 -22.60
C LEU A 93 12.81 -35.54 -23.73
N TYR A 94 13.92 -34.83 -23.56
CA TYR A 94 14.99 -34.78 -24.57
C TYR A 94 15.78 -36.09 -24.68
N THR A 95 15.99 -36.82 -23.57
CA THR A 95 16.68 -38.13 -23.61
C THR A 95 15.81 -39.28 -24.14
N PHE A 96 14.48 -39.15 -24.12
CA PHE A 96 13.58 -40.15 -24.73
C PHE A 96 13.54 -40.06 -26.26
N ASP A 97 13.71 -38.87 -26.82
CA ASP A 97 13.78 -38.67 -28.28
C ASP A 97 15.10 -39.18 -28.88
N GLU A 98 16.21 -39.12 -28.15
CA GLU A 98 17.51 -39.63 -28.62
C GLU A 98 17.61 -41.18 -28.64
N LYS A 99 16.78 -41.90 -27.88
CA LYS A 99 16.78 -43.37 -27.86
C LYS A 99 15.84 -44.03 -28.86
N ASN A 100 14.96 -43.24 -29.50
CA ASN A 100 13.98 -43.72 -30.48
C ASN A 100 14.31 -43.27 -31.91
N GLN A 101 15.50 -42.71 -32.15
CA GLN A 101 16.11 -42.55 -33.48
C GLN A 101 17.14 -43.65 -33.73
#